data_AF-A0A2W4R6S6-F1
#
_entry.id   AF-A0A2W4R6S6-F1
#
_cell.length_a   1.000
_cell.length_b   1.000
_cell.length_c   1.000
_cell.angle_alpha   90.00
_cell.angle_beta   90.00
_cell.angle_gamma   90.00
#
_symmetry.space_group_name_H-M   'P 1'
#
loop_
_entity.id
_entity.type
_entity.pdbx_description
1 polymer ?
#
loop_
_entity_poly.entity_id
_entity_poly.type
_entity_poly.pdbx_seq_one_letter_code
_entity_poly.pdbx_strand_id
1 'polypeptide(L)'
;MSVYNDINVFTILNEGASMLQTTDIEGRLRLFRYGLIVIVVVTFLISLLAPYVITSAYAAELNKVAEAIDAETVDINLGTFLGQALLTTVIVAVALVVVYFVYRSALTRSRASA
;
A
#
# COMPACT_ATOMS: atom_id res chain seq x y z
N MET A 1 -15.65 -26.56 49.51
CA MET A 1 -14.44 -25.74 49.23
C MET A 1 -13.94 -25.81 47.79
N SER A 2 -14.55 -26.62 46.90
CA SER A 2 -14.14 -26.75 45.48
C SER A 2 -14.65 -25.63 44.55
N VAL A 3 -15.81 -25.04 44.86
CA VAL A 3 -16.53 -24.10 43.97
C VAL A 3 -15.78 -22.77 43.77
N TYR A 4 -15.02 -22.30 44.76
CA TYR A 4 -14.25 -21.05 44.66
C TYR A 4 -13.05 -21.16 43.70
N ASN A 5 -12.52 -22.36 43.47
CA ASN A 5 -11.39 -22.56 42.56
C ASN A 5 -11.85 -22.55 41.10
N ASP A 6 -13.02 -23.15 40.81
CA ASP A 6 -13.57 -23.20 39.46
C ASP A 6 -14.01 -21.81 38.94
N ILE A 7 -14.55 -20.95 39.81
CA ILE A 7 -14.95 -19.58 39.44
C ILE A 7 -13.74 -18.74 39.02
N ASN A 8 -12.62 -18.85 39.75
CA ASN A 8 -11.39 -18.13 39.43
C ASN A 8 -10.76 -18.64 38.12
N VAL A 9 -10.75 -19.96 37.90
CA VAL A 9 -10.24 -20.54 36.65
C VAL A 9 -11.09 -20.11 35.46
N PHE A 10 -12.42 -20.14 35.56
CA PHE A 10 -13.29 -19.73 34.45
C PHE A 10 -13.16 -18.24 34.11
N THR A 11 -12.96 -17.39 35.13
CA THR A 11 -12.76 -15.94 34.95
C THR A 11 -11.42 -15.64 34.27
N ILE A 12 -10.33 -16.28 34.71
CA ILE A 12 -9.00 -16.14 34.11
C ILE A 12 -8.97 -16.65 32.66
N LEU A 13 -9.67 -17.76 32.37
CA LEU A 13 -9.76 -18.31 31.02
C LEU A 13 -10.59 -17.39 30.08
N ASN A 14 -11.66 -16.79 30.59
CA ASN A 14 -12.49 -15.87 29.81
C ASN A 14 -11.77 -14.54 29.53
N GLU A 15 -11.05 -14.00 30.52
CA GLU A 15 -10.21 -12.81 30.36
C GLU A 15 -9.05 -13.07 29.39
N GLY A 16 -8.40 -14.24 29.48
CA GLY A 16 -7.35 -14.65 28.55
C GLY A 16 -7.82 -14.77 27.10
N ALA A 17 -9.02 -15.33 26.87
CA ALA A 17 -9.59 -15.45 25.52
C ALA A 17 -9.93 -14.09 24.88
N SER A 18 -10.43 -13.14 25.68
CA SER A 18 -10.70 -11.75 25.28
C SER A 18 -9.42 -10.98 24.92
N MET A 19 -8.35 -11.17 25.71
CA MET A 19 -7.04 -10.55 25.47
C MET A 19 -6.33 -11.09 24.21
N LEU A 20 -6.50 -12.37 23.88
CA LEU A 20 -5.94 -12.95 22.67
C LEU A 20 -6.65 -12.45 21.40
N GLN A 21 -7.99 -12.34 21.41
CA GLN A 21 -8.75 -11.81 20.27
C GLN A 21 -8.48 -10.33 19.98
N THR A 22 -8.14 -9.53 21.00
CA THR A 22 -7.76 -8.12 20.82
C THR A 22 -6.35 -7.99 20.24
N THR A 23 -5.42 -8.84 20.68
CA THR A 23 -4.03 -8.89 20.18
C THR A 23 -3.95 -9.23 18.69
N ASP A 24 -4.75 -10.19 18.22
CA ASP A 24 -4.77 -10.59 16.80
C ASP A 24 -5.22 -9.46 15.86
N ILE A 25 -6.17 -8.63 16.28
CA ILE A 25 -6.73 -7.55 15.47
C ILE A 25 -5.80 -6.34 15.40
N GLU A 26 -5.18 -6.00 16.52
CA GLU A 26 -4.15 -4.95 16.54
C GLU A 26 -2.95 -5.33 15.68
N GLY A 27 -2.56 -6.62 15.68
CA GLY A 27 -1.54 -7.16 14.79
C GLY A 27 -1.90 -7.02 13.32
N ARG A 28 -3.12 -7.40 12.92
CA ARG A 28 -3.61 -7.26 11.53
C ARG A 28 -3.69 -5.80 11.07
N LEU A 29 -4.10 -4.89 11.95
CA LEU A 29 -4.15 -3.44 11.66
C LEU A 29 -2.76 -2.83 11.46
N ARG A 30 -1.75 -3.26 12.24
CA ARG A 30 -0.35 -2.88 12.01
C ARG A 30 0.15 -3.40 10.67
N LEU A 31 -0.10 -4.67 10.35
CA LEU A 31 0.29 -5.26 9.06
C LEU A 31 -0.33 -4.50 7.89
N PHE A 32 -1.61 -4.10 8.00
CA PHE A 32 -2.29 -3.32 6.97
C PHE A 32 -1.67 -1.93 6.79
N ARG A 33 -1.26 -1.25 7.87
CA ARG A 33 -0.55 0.04 7.78
C ARG A 33 0.79 -0.09 7.07
N TYR A 34 1.60 -1.08 7.42
CA TYR A 34 2.89 -1.32 6.75
C TYR A 34 2.70 -1.74 5.29
N GLY A 35 1.72 -2.60 5.01
CA GLY A 35 1.38 -3.00 3.65
C GLY A 35 0.98 -1.82 2.76
N LEU A 36 0.20 -0.87 3.30
CA LEU A 36 -0.20 0.34 2.58
C LEU A 36 1.01 1.21 2.21
N ILE A 37 1.95 1.39 3.14
CA ILE A 37 3.20 2.14 2.87
C ILE A 37 4.01 1.45 1.75
N VAL A 38 4.16 0.13 1.81
CA VAL A 38 4.89 -0.64 0.79
C VAL A 38 4.25 -0.48 -0.58
N ILE A 39 2.92 -0.60 -0.68
CA ILE A 39 2.21 -0.43 -1.96
C ILE A 39 2.44 0.97 -2.52
N VAL A 40 2.39 2.02 -1.69
CA VAL A 40 2.63 3.40 -2.14
C VAL A 40 4.05 3.56 -2.70
N VAL A 41 5.06 3.05 -1.99
CA VAL A 41 6.46 3.12 -2.46
C VAL A 41 6.67 2.33 -3.75
N VAL A 42 6.15 1.10 -3.82
CA VAL A 42 6.27 0.26 -5.03
C VAL A 42 5.53 0.91 -6.21
N THR A 43 4.35 1.49 -5.97
CA THR A 43 3.60 2.20 -7.02
C THR A 43 4.35 3.42 -7.52
N PHE A 44 4.98 4.19 -6.62
CA PHE A 44 5.84 5.32 -7.01
C PHE A 44 6.99 4.86 -7.91
N LEU A 45 7.71 3.81 -7.51
CA LEU A 45 8.82 3.27 -8.28
C LEU A 45 8.35 2.74 -9.65
N ILE A 46 7.25 2.00 -9.71
CA ILE A 46 6.68 1.51 -10.97
C ILE A 46 6.24 2.69 -11.85
N SER A 47 5.58 3.69 -11.26
CA SER A 47 5.10 4.87 -12.01
C SER A 47 6.23 5.74 -12.55
N LEU A 48 7.43 5.68 -11.97
CA LEU A 48 8.61 6.39 -12.47
C LEU A 48 9.38 5.54 -13.48
N LEU A 49 9.58 4.26 -13.17
CA LEU A 49 10.40 3.36 -13.98
C LEU A 49 9.70 2.93 -15.27
N ALA A 50 8.39 2.64 -15.23
CA ALA A 50 7.65 2.15 -16.39
C ALA A 50 7.64 3.14 -17.57
N PRO A 51 7.26 4.43 -17.42
CA PRO A 51 7.28 5.36 -18.54
C PRO A 51 8.71 5.62 -19.05
N TYR A 52 9.72 5.63 -18.16
CA TYR A 52 11.11 5.78 -18.56
C TYR A 52 11.59 4.63 -19.45
N VAL A 53 11.41 3.37 -19.05
CA VAL A 53 11.84 2.20 -19.82
C VAL A 53 11.18 2.14 -21.19
N ILE A 54 9.89 2.49 -21.27
CA ILE A 54 9.15 2.53 -22.53
C ILE A 54 9.71 3.64 -23.41
N THR A 55 9.73 4.88 -22.92
CA THR A 55 10.14 6.03 -23.73
C THR A 55 11.61 6.04 -24.11
N SER A 56 12.51 5.52 -23.28
CA SER A 56 13.94 5.41 -23.61
C SER A 56 14.21 4.49 -24.80
N ALA A 57 13.45 3.40 -24.91
CA ALA A 57 13.56 2.48 -26.05
C ALA A 57 13.10 3.14 -27.36
N TYR A 58 12.00 3.90 -27.32
CA TYR A 58 11.51 4.64 -28.48
C TYR A 58 12.43 5.81 -28.87
N ALA A 59 13.00 6.52 -27.89
CA ALA A 59 13.92 7.63 -28.15
C ALA A 59 15.20 7.16 -28.85
N ALA A 60 15.73 6.00 -28.48
CA ALA A 60 16.91 5.43 -29.14
C ALA A 60 16.66 5.14 -30.63
N GLU A 61 15.48 4.65 -30.99
CA GLU A 61 15.11 4.39 -32.39
C GLU A 61 14.85 5.68 -33.17
N LEU A 62 14.19 6.67 -32.55
CA LEU A 62 13.95 7.98 -33.15
C LEU A 62 15.26 8.75 -33.41
N ASN A 63 16.22 8.68 -32.48
CA ASN A 63 17.50 9.38 -32.62
C ASN A 63 18.34 8.81 -33.76
N LYS A 64 18.29 7.50 -34.02
CA LYS A 64 18.96 6.89 -35.19
C LYS A 64 18.41 7.40 -36.51
N VAL A 65 17.09 7.59 -36.60
CA VAL A 65 16.44 8.12 -37.79
C VAL A 65 16.75 9.61 -37.94
N ALA A 66 16.71 10.38 -36.84
CA ALA A 66 17.04 11.80 -36.82
C ALA A 66 18.48 12.06 -37.26
N GLU A 67 19.44 11.26 -36.80
CA GLU A 67 20.85 11.34 -37.21
C GLU A 67 21.03 11.05 -38.72
N ALA A 68 20.23 10.15 -39.29
CA ALA A 68 20.27 9.85 -40.72
C ALA A 68 19.71 10.97 -41.62
N ILE A 69 18.90 11.88 -41.06
CA ILE A 69 18.27 12.99 -41.79
C ILE A 69 18.76 14.37 -41.29
N ASP A 70 19.81 14.40 -40.47
CA ASP A 70 20.40 15.61 -39.88
C ASP A 70 19.38 16.47 -39.09
N ALA A 71 18.48 15.79 -38.36
CA ALA A 71 17.44 16.40 -37.53
C ALA A 71 17.80 16.39 -36.03
N GLU A 72 17.08 17.20 -35.25
CA GLU A 72 17.29 17.34 -33.80
C GLU A 72 16.96 16.05 -33.03
N THR A 73 17.89 15.61 -32.16
CA THR A 73 17.73 14.42 -31.32
C THR A 73 16.94 14.74 -30.04
N VAL A 74 16.09 13.82 -29.61
CA VAL A 74 15.32 13.94 -28.37
C VAL A 74 16.08 13.26 -27.24
N ASP A 75 16.45 14.04 -26.21
CA ASP A 75 17.08 13.52 -25.00
C ASP A 75 16.04 13.36 -23.88
N ILE A 76 15.74 12.10 -23.51
CA ILE A 76 14.74 11.79 -22.49
C ILE A 76 15.43 11.59 -21.14
N ASN A 77 15.27 12.57 -20.26
CA ASN A 77 15.83 12.54 -18.93
C ASN A 77 14.84 11.97 -17.89
N LEU A 78 15.35 11.30 -16.85
CA LEU A 78 14.53 10.72 -15.77
C LEU A 78 13.66 11.77 -15.05
N GLY A 79 14.13 13.03 -15.02
CA GLY A 79 13.42 14.15 -14.41
C GLY A 79 12.09 14.50 -15.10
N THR A 80 11.93 14.18 -16.38
CA THR A 80 10.73 14.54 -17.17
C THR A 80 9.47 13.88 -16.62
N PHE A 81 9.57 12.65 -16.09
CA PHE A 81 8.43 11.89 -15.59
C PHE A 81 8.20 12.04 -14.09
N LEU A 82 9.09 12.74 -13.38
CA LEU A 82 9.07 12.83 -11.92
C LEU A 82 7.79 13.53 -11.42
N GLY A 83 7.36 14.60 -12.10
CA GLY A 83 6.12 15.31 -11.77
C GLY A 83 4.87 14.43 -11.92
N GLN A 84 4.80 13.64 -13.01
CA GLN A 84 3.67 12.75 -13.25
C GLN A 84 3.67 11.55 -12.31
N ALA A 85 4.84 10.98 -12.01
CA ALA A 85 4.98 9.90 -11.04
C ALA A 85 4.54 10.33 -9.62
N LEU A 86 4.89 11.54 -9.20
CA LEU A 86 4.42 12.11 -7.94
C LEU A 86 2.89 12.27 -7.91
N LEU A 87 2.31 12.85 -8.96
CA LEU A 87 0.86 13.04 -9.07
C LEU A 87 0.09 11.72 -8.99
N THR A 88 0.50 10.72 -9.78
CA THR A 88 -0.12 9.38 -9.76
C THR A 88 0.01 8.73 -8.37
N THR A 89 1.16 8.88 -7.72
CA THR A 89 1.38 8.31 -6.38
C THR A 89 0.48 8.95 -5.35
N VAL A 90 0.29 10.28 -5.39
CA VAL A 90 -0.63 10.99 -4.49
C VAL A 90 -2.07 10.49 -4.70
N ILE A 91 -2.51 10.33 -5.93
CA ILE A 91 -3.87 9.83 -6.24
C ILE A 91 -4.06 8.41 -5.66
N VAL A 92 -3.10 7.52 -5.89
CA VAL A 92 -3.17 6.14 -5.36
C VAL A 92 -3.12 6.13 -3.84
N ALA A 93 -2.28 6.96 -3.22
CA ALA A 93 -2.20 7.07 -1.77
C ALA A 93 -3.55 7.51 -1.17
N VAL A 94 -4.21 8.50 -1.75
CA VAL A 94 -5.55 8.94 -1.32
C VAL A 94 -6.57 7.80 -1.49
N ALA A 95 -6.57 7.10 -2.62
CA ALA A 95 -7.47 5.97 -2.85
C ALA A 95 -7.28 4.86 -1.80
N LEU A 96 -6.03 4.52 -1.45
CA LEU A 96 -5.71 3.53 -0.42
C LEU A 96 -6.15 3.96 0.97
N VAL A 97 -6.03 5.24 1.31
CA VAL A 97 -6.55 5.78 2.58
C VAL A 97 -8.06 5.62 2.67
N VAL A 98 -8.79 5.88 1.58
CA VAL A 98 -10.25 5.66 1.52
C VAL A 98 -10.58 4.18 1.72
N VAL A 99 -9.89 3.28 1.02
CA VAL A 99 -10.07 1.82 1.17
C VAL A 99 -9.80 1.39 2.62
N TYR A 100 -8.74 1.90 3.24
CA TYR A 100 -8.43 1.63 4.65
C TYR A 100 -9.57 2.08 5.57
N PHE A 101 -10.13 3.27 5.34
CA PHE A 101 -11.20 3.81 6.17
C PHE A 101 -12.49 2.99 6.04
N VAL A 102 -12.82 2.54 4.83
CA VAL A 102 -13.96 1.65 4.56
C VAL A 102 -13.74 0.29 5.22
N TYR A 103 -12.55 -0.31 5.08
CA TYR A 103 -12.20 -1.59 5.68
C TYR A 103 -12.29 -1.54 7.21
N ARG A 104 -11.76 -0.46 7.82
CA ARG A 104 -11.88 -0.20 9.25
C ARG A 104 -13.34 -0.11 9.69
N SER A 105 -14.16 0.64 8.95
CA SER A 105 -15.58 0.84 9.28
C SER A 105 -16.39 -0.46 9.18
N ALA A 106 -16.11 -1.28 8.17
CA ALA A 106 -16.73 -2.59 7.99
C ALA A 106 -16.38 -3.54 9.15
N LEU A 107 -15.11 -3.65 9.52
CA LEU A 107 -14.65 -4.47 10.65
C LEU A 107 -15.27 -4.06 11.98
N THR A 108 -15.42 -2.75 12.24
CA THR A 108 -16.10 -2.26 13.45
C THR A 108 -17.59 -2.58 13.47
N ARG A 109 -18.28 -2.59 12.31
CA ARG A 109 -19.70 -2.99 12.24
C ARG A 109 -19.89 -4.49 12.44
N SER A 110 -19.03 -5.32 11.87
CA SER A 110 -19.10 -6.78 12.03
C SER A 110 -18.97 -7.22 13.49
N ARG A 111 -18.36 -6.40 14.36
CA ARG A 111 -18.28 -6.62 15.82
C ARG A 111 -19.48 -6.09 16.62
N ALA A 112 -20.30 -5.20 16.07
CA ALA A 112 -21.51 -4.73 16.74
C ALA A 112 -22.71 -5.68 16.52
N SER A 113 -22.56 -6.65 15.62
CA SER A 113 -23.59 -7.65 15.27
C SER A 113 -23.24 -9.08 15.74
N ALA A 114 -22.15 -9.24 16.50
CA ALA A 114 -21.76 -10.47 17.19
C ALA A 114 -21.77 -10.21 18.69
#